data_AF-A0A4Y1ZPL4-F1
#
_entry.id   AF-A0A4Y1ZPL4-F1
#
_cell.length_a   1.000
_cell.length_b   1.000
_cell.length_c   1.000
_cell.angle_alpha   90.00
_cell.angle_beta   90.00
_cell.angle_gamma   90.00
#
_symmetry.space_group_name_H-M   'P 1'
#
loop_
_entity.id
_entity.type
_entity.pdbx_description
1 polymer ?
#
loop_
_entity_poly.entity_id
_entity_poly.type
_entity_poly.pdbx_seq_one_letter_code
_entity_poly.pdbx_strand_id
1 'polypeptide(L)'
;FGGKLVYFASDSSTAPQTGDYPQPRIVHITQVVTEPELLKKSEKLESSLVNGNLIDFCQSKADASQTEQERITWNFLQATFNSAPRSQMLSLLGYNYEKVVSEVSFHFMKHFCKIYNN
;
A
#
# COMPACT_ATOMS: atom_id res chain seq x y z
N PHE A 1 1.16 3.07 24.23
CA PHE A 1 0.73 3.36 22.85
C PHE A 1 1.79 2.84 21.89
N GLY A 2 1.39 2.26 20.75
CA GLY A 2 2.33 1.69 19.78
C GLY A 2 2.78 0.25 20.07
N GLY A 3 1.92 -0.60 20.64
CA GLY A 3 2.21 -2.03 20.82
C GLY A 3 3.19 -2.38 21.95
N LYS A 4 3.55 -1.42 22.82
CA LYS A 4 4.42 -1.69 23.98
C LYS A 4 3.62 -2.25 25.15
N LEU A 5 4.04 -3.42 25.64
CA LEU A 5 3.62 -4.02 26.90
C LEU A 5 4.56 -3.57 28.01
N VAL A 6 4.00 -3.06 29.10
CA VAL A 6 4.76 -2.62 30.28
C VAL A 6 4.34 -3.50 31.45
N TYR A 7 5.30 -4.13 32.13
CA TYR A 7 5.03 -4.94 33.31
C TYR A 7 6.13 -4.81 34.36
N PHE A 8 5.77 -5.02 35.61
CA PHE A 8 6.69 -5.03 36.75
C PHE A 8 7.02 -6.48 37.09
N ALA A 9 8.30 -6.80 37.26
CA ALA A 9 8.71 -8.07 37.83
C ALA A 9 8.77 -7.92 39.36
N SER A 10 8.09 -8.80 40.09
CA SER A 10 8.26 -8.92 41.54
C SER A 10 9.37 -9.91 41.80
N ASP A 11 10.56 -9.44 42.17
CA ASP A 11 11.62 -10.33 42.66
C ASP A 11 11.20 -10.92 44.02
N SER A 12 10.62 -12.13 43.99
CA SER A 12 10.49 -12.96 45.18
C SER A 12 11.82 -13.65 45.48
N SER A 13 12.90 -12.87 45.68
CA SER A 13 14.10 -13.40 46.28
C SER A 13 13.87 -13.48 47.79
N THR A 14 13.45 -14.66 48.24
CA THR A 14 13.43 -15.10 49.63
C THR A 14 14.84 -15.04 50.20
N ALA A 15 15.21 -13.89 50.76
CA ALA A 15 16.30 -13.77 51.70
C ALA A 15 15.91 -12.73 52.76
N PRO A 16 16.00 -13.03 54.06
CA PRO A 16 15.66 -12.08 55.12
C PRO A 16 16.73 -10.99 55.15
N GLN A 17 16.51 -9.90 54.42
CA GLN A 17 17.40 -8.74 54.46
C GLN A 17 16.97 -7.82 55.59
N THR A 18 17.77 -7.84 56.65
CA THR A 18 17.82 -6.87 57.72
C THR A 18 18.39 -5.56 57.16
N GLY A 19 17.53 -4.57 56.89
CA GLY A 19 17.97 -3.21 56.50
C GLY A 19 16.96 -2.46 55.63
N ASP A 20 16.62 -1.24 56.04
CA ASP A 20 15.61 -0.33 55.48
C ASP A 20 15.98 0.31 54.12
N TYR A 21 16.67 -0.44 53.24
CA TYR A 21 17.09 0.08 51.94
C TYR A 21 15.99 -0.12 50.88
N PRO A 22 15.60 0.94 50.14
CA PRO A 22 14.57 0.83 49.12
C PRO A 22 15.06 -0.09 47.99
N GLN A 23 14.40 -1.23 47.84
CA GLN A 23 14.68 -2.20 46.77
C GLN A 23 14.38 -1.57 45.40
N PRO A 24 15.25 -1.74 44.39
CA PRO A 24 15.04 -1.20 43.05
C PRO A 24 13.81 -1.86 42.41
N ARG A 25 12.83 -1.05 42.00
CA ARG A 25 11.66 -1.53 41.24
C ARG A 25 12.01 -1.58 39.76
N ILE A 26 12.12 -2.78 39.20
CA ILE A 26 12.41 -2.99 37.78
C ILE A 26 11.11 -2.93 36.97
N VAL A 27 11.13 -2.17 35.88
CA VAL A 27 10.02 -2.06 34.92
C VAL A 27 10.49 -2.62 33.59
N HIS A 28 9.78 -3.62 33.07
CA HIS A 28 10.04 -4.21 31.77
C HIS A 28 9.12 -3.59 30.73
N ILE A 29 9.69 -3.24 29.57
CA ILE A 29 8.95 -2.72 28.42
C ILE A 29 9.30 -3.59 27.22
N THR A 30 8.29 -4.28 26.68
CA THR A 30 8.45 -5.18 25.53
C THR A 30 7.57 -4.72 24.38
N GLN A 31 8.10 -4.73 23.15
CA GLN A 31 7.29 -4.51 21.95
C GLN A 31 6.55 -5.80 21.61
N VAL A 32 5.22 -5.74 21.61
CA VAL A 32 4.37 -6.84 21.18
C VAL A 32 4.04 -6.64 19.71
N VAL A 33 4.41 -7.62 18.90
CA VAL A 33 4.05 -7.70 17.49
C VAL A 33 3.13 -8.90 17.32
N THR A 34 1.84 -8.63 17.10
CA THR A 34 0.83 -9.67 16.86
C THR A 34 0.83 -10.15 15.41
N GLU A 35 1.17 -9.28 14.46
CA GLU A 35 1.06 -9.53 13.01
C GLU A 35 2.32 -9.06 12.26
N PRO A 36 3.44 -9.81 12.35
CA PRO A 36 4.73 -9.38 11.79
C PRO A 36 4.71 -9.23 10.27
N GLU A 37 3.89 -10.03 9.58
CA GLU A 37 3.78 -9.99 8.13
C GLU A 37 3.07 -8.74 7.61
N LEU A 38 2.13 -8.18 8.39
CA LEU A 38 1.48 -6.91 8.04
C LEU A 38 2.43 -5.73 8.22
N LEU A 39 3.24 -5.73 9.28
CA LEU A 39 4.27 -4.73 9.50
C LEU A 39 5.28 -4.69 8.35
N LYS A 40 5.83 -5.85 7.95
CA LYS A 40 6.74 -5.94 6.81
C LYS A 40 6.11 -5.43 5.52
N LYS A 41 4.83 -5.74 5.28
CA LYS A 41 4.09 -5.25 4.10
C LYS A 41 3.91 -3.73 4.13
N SER A 42 3.64 -3.17 5.31
CA SER A 42 3.51 -1.73 5.51
C SER A 42 4.83 -1.01 5.31
N GLU A 43 5.91 -1.50 5.91
CA GLU A 43 7.27 -0.95 5.74
C GLU A 43 7.70 -0.97 4.27
N LYS A 44 7.43 -2.08 3.56
CA LYS A 44 7.73 -2.17 2.11
C LYS A 44 6.95 -1.12 1.31
N LEU A 45 5.67 -0.90 1.63
CA LEU A 45 4.85 0.11 0.96
C LEU A 45 5.37 1.52 1.24
N GLU A 46 5.65 1.84 2.50
CA GLU A 46 6.17 3.14 2.92
C GLU A 46 7.51 3.46 2.25
N SER A 47 8.44 2.50 2.25
CA SER A 47 9.70 2.61 1.51
C SER A 47 9.46 2.86 0.03
N SER A 48 8.44 2.24 -0.56
CA SER A 48 8.14 2.42 -1.97
C SER A 48 7.58 3.80 -2.31
N LEU A 49 6.78 4.37 -1.40
CA LEU A 49 6.26 5.73 -1.49
C LEU A 49 7.39 6.76 -1.41
N VAL A 50 8.33 6.57 -0.49
CA VAL A 50 9.47 7.48 -0.29
C VAL A 50 10.44 7.45 -1.47
N ASN A 51 10.72 6.25 -1.98
CA ASN A 51 11.69 6.06 -3.07
C ASN A 51 11.09 6.26 -4.47
N GLY A 52 9.77 6.38 -4.59
CA GLY A 52 9.09 6.58 -5.87
C GLY A 52 9.04 5.34 -6.77
N ASN A 53 9.34 4.14 -6.28
CA ASN A 53 9.36 2.89 -7.05
C ASN A 53 8.02 2.13 -6.99
N LEU A 54 6.90 2.87 -7.01
CA LEU A 54 5.55 2.32 -6.89
C LEU A 54 5.16 1.40 -8.06
N ILE A 55 5.74 1.62 -9.25
CA ILE A 55 5.48 0.80 -10.44
C ILE A 55 5.97 -0.64 -10.20
N ASP A 56 7.19 -0.79 -9.68
CA ASP A 56 7.78 -2.10 -9.35
C ASP A 56 7.05 -2.76 -8.18
N PHE A 57 6.64 -1.96 -7.19
CA PHE A 57 5.82 -2.44 -6.09
C PHE A 57 4.48 -3.01 -6.57
N CYS A 58 3.77 -2.30 -7.46
CA CYS A 58 2.51 -2.77 -8.02
C CYS A 58 2.71 -4.03 -8.88
N GLN A 59 3.79 -4.12 -9.66
CA GLN A 59 4.12 -5.33 -10.42
C GLN A 59 4.28 -6.53 -9.50
N SER A 60 5.11 -6.39 -8.45
CA SER A 60 5.32 -7.45 -7.47
C SER A 60 4.03 -7.89 -6.77
N LYS A 61 3.06 -6.97 -6.60
CA LYS A 61 1.75 -7.30 -6.04
C LYS A 61 0.83 -7.99 -7.04
N ALA A 62 0.85 -7.58 -8.30
CA ALA A 62 0.12 -8.25 -9.37
C ALA A 62 0.60 -9.69 -9.54
N ASP A 63 1.92 -9.93 -9.55
CA ASP A 63 2.51 -11.26 -9.71
C ASP A 63 2.21 -12.18 -8.51
N ALA A 64 2.14 -11.61 -7.31
CA ALA A 64 1.80 -12.33 -6.09
C ALA A 64 0.28 -12.51 -5.86
N SER A 65 -0.57 -11.97 -6.73
CA SER A 65 -2.02 -12.06 -6.61
C SER A 65 -2.50 -13.48 -6.90
N GLN A 66 -3.45 -13.97 -6.09
CA GLN A 66 -3.98 -15.32 -6.26
C GLN A 66 -5.13 -15.34 -7.26
N THR A 67 -5.81 -14.21 -7.42
CA THR A 67 -6.98 -14.07 -8.29
C THR A 67 -6.70 -13.12 -9.44
N GLU A 68 -7.35 -13.38 -10.57
CA GLU A 68 -7.30 -12.49 -11.73
C GLU A 68 -7.81 -11.08 -11.39
N GLN A 69 -8.83 -11.00 -10.54
CA GLN A 69 -9.41 -9.71 -10.13
C GLN A 69 -8.42 -8.87 -9.32
N GLU A 70 -7.71 -9.48 -8.37
CA GLU A 70 -6.64 -8.81 -7.63
C GLU A 70 -5.51 -8.37 -8.58
N ARG A 71 -5.10 -9.26 -9.49
CA ARG A 71 -4.06 -8.95 -10.48
C ARG A 71 -4.45 -7.74 -11.35
N ILE A 72 -5.68 -7.73 -11.86
CA ILE A 72 -6.21 -6.61 -12.64
C ILE A 72 -6.25 -5.33 -11.79
N THR A 73 -6.64 -5.42 -10.52
CA THR A 73 -6.67 -4.27 -9.61
C THR A 73 -5.28 -3.66 -9.44
N TRP A 74 -4.24 -4.49 -9.25
CA TRP A 74 -2.86 -4.03 -9.15
C TRP A 74 -2.31 -3.46 -10.45
N ASN A 75 -2.62 -4.08 -11.59
CA ASN A 75 -2.25 -3.55 -12.91
C ASN A 75 -2.90 -2.19 -13.18
N PHE A 76 -4.16 -2.03 -12.76
CA PHE A 76 -4.90 -0.78 -12.89
C PHE A 76 -4.27 0.32 -12.03
N LEU A 77 -3.93 -0.01 -10.78
CA LEU A 77 -3.22 0.91 -9.89
C LEU A 77 -1.84 1.28 -10.48
N GLN A 78 -1.08 0.32 -11.00
CA GLN A 78 0.19 0.56 -11.66
C GLN A 78 0.05 1.52 -12.85
N ALA A 79 -0.99 1.34 -13.68
CA ALA A 79 -1.26 2.20 -14.81
C ALA A 79 -1.50 3.67 -14.40
N THR A 80 -2.01 3.93 -13.20
CA THR A 80 -2.20 5.30 -12.70
C THR A 80 -0.90 6.08 -12.52
N PHE A 81 0.23 5.38 -12.33
CA PHE A 81 1.55 5.99 -12.16
C PHE A 81 2.34 6.16 -13.46
N ASN A 82 1.85 5.60 -14.58
CA ASN A 82 2.52 5.72 -15.88
C ASN A 82 2.22 7.05 -16.58
N SER A 83 3.04 7.41 -17.57
CA SER A 83 2.92 8.68 -18.31
C SER A 83 1.62 8.84 -19.10
N ALA A 84 0.95 7.73 -19.46
CA ALA A 84 -0.29 7.73 -20.22
C ALA A 84 -1.33 6.82 -19.54
N PRO A 85 -1.86 7.22 -18.36
CA PRO A 85 -2.67 6.33 -17.52
C PRO A 85 -3.97 5.91 -18.21
N ARG A 86 -4.60 6.82 -18.96
CA ARG A 86 -5.88 6.54 -19.64
C ARG A 86 -5.75 5.48 -20.74
N SER A 87 -4.67 5.46 -21.52
CA SER A 87 -4.53 4.48 -22.61
C SER A 87 -4.28 3.08 -22.07
N GLN A 88 -3.42 2.94 -21.06
CA GLN A 88 -3.19 1.67 -20.39
C GLN A 88 -4.43 1.16 -19.65
N MET A 89 -5.16 2.04 -18.98
CA MET A 89 -6.38 1.69 -18.27
C MET A 89 -7.48 1.20 -19.22
N LEU A 90 -7.64 1.82 -20.39
CA LEU A 90 -8.52 1.33 -21.45
C LEU A 90 -8.08 -0.03 -21.97
N SER A 91 -6.78 -0.24 -22.16
CA SER A 91 -6.24 -1.54 -22.57
C SER A 91 -6.54 -2.64 -21.54
N LEU A 92 -6.40 -2.35 -20.24
CA LEU A 92 -6.69 -3.29 -19.15
C LEU A 92 -8.18 -3.64 -19.06
N LEU A 93 -9.06 -2.73 -19.47
CA LEU A 93 -10.50 -2.96 -19.58
C LEU A 93 -10.89 -3.69 -20.90
N GLY A 94 -9.92 -4.00 -21.77
CA GLY A 94 -10.14 -4.68 -23.04
C GLY A 94 -10.47 -3.76 -24.22
N TYR A 95 -10.29 -2.44 -24.07
CA TYR A 95 -10.54 -1.46 -25.13
C TYR A 95 -9.26 -1.12 -25.90
N ASN A 96 -9.38 -1.03 -27.22
CA ASN A 96 -8.32 -0.49 -28.06
C ASN A 96 -8.35 1.05 -28.01
N TYR A 97 -7.30 1.65 -27.43
CA TYR A 97 -7.19 3.10 -27.28
C TYR A 97 -7.36 3.86 -28.60
N GLU A 98 -6.71 3.41 -29.69
CA GLU A 98 -6.78 4.09 -30.99
C GLU A 98 -8.20 4.09 -31.56
N LYS A 99 -8.91 2.97 -31.42
CA LYS A 99 -10.30 2.86 -31.85
C LYS A 99 -11.21 3.79 -31.03
N VAL A 100 -11.00 3.88 -29.72
CA VAL A 100 -11.78 4.78 -28.85
C VAL A 100 -11.51 6.23 -29.24
N VAL A 101 -10.25 6.62 -29.44
CA VAL A 101 -9.89 7.97 -29.87
C VAL A 101 -10.46 8.29 -31.24
N SER A 102 -10.37 7.37 -32.21
CA SER A 102 -10.90 7.60 -33.57
C SER A 102 -12.40 7.82 -33.57
N GLU A 103 -13.16 7.01 -32.82
CA GLU A 103 -14.63 7.16 -32.71
C GLU A 103 -15.01 8.48 -32.03
N VAL A 104 -14.31 8.83 -30.95
CA VAL A 104 -14.55 10.08 -30.22
C VAL A 104 -14.20 11.29 -31.10
N SER A 105 -13.03 11.31 -31.71
CA SER A 105 -12.60 12.36 -32.63
C SER A 105 -13.54 12.49 -33.83
N PHE A 106 -13.96 11.37 -34.43
CA PHE A 106 -14.92 11.37 -35.53
C PHE A 106 -16.27 11.97 -35.13
N HIS A 107 -16.78 11.62 -33.94
CA HIS A 107 -18.03 12.18 -33.44
C HIS A 107 -17.92 13.68 -33.15
N PHE A 108 -16.84 14.11 -32.51
CA PHE A 108 -16.56 15.53 -32.28
C PHE A 108 -16.44 16.30 -33.59
N MET A 109 -15.72 15.77 -34.57
CA MET A 109 -15.52 16.42 -35.87
C MET A 109 -16.83 16.52 -36.65
N LYS A 110 -17.69 15.50 -36.60
CA LYS A 110 -19.06 15.56 -37.14
C LYS A 110 -19.91 16.65 -36.49
N HIS A 111 -19.86 16.77 -35.16
CA HIS A 111 -20.60 17.79 -34.43
C HIS A 111 -20.10 19.21 -34.76
N PHE A 112 -18.78 19.42 -34.79
CA PHE A 112 -18.16 20.69 -35.20
C PHE A 112 -18.50 21.07 -36.64
N CYS A 113 -18.44 20.13 -37.59
CA CYS A 113 -18.84 20.39 -38.98
C CYS A 113 -20.31 20.81 -39.07
N LYS A 114 -21.18 20.23 -38.25
CA LYS A 114 -22.62 20.56 -38.21
C LYS A 114 -22.89 21.96 -37.65
N ILE A 115 -22.08 22.41 -36.70
CA ILE A 115 -22.16 23.78 -36.15
C ILE A 115 -21.61 24.82 -37.12
N TYR A 116 -20.51 24.51 -37.83
CA TYR A 116 -19.84 25.47 -38.70
C TYR A 116 -20.41 25.53 -40.14
N ASN A 117 -21.24 24.57 -40.53
CA ASN A 117 -22.02 24.59 -41.79
C ASN A 117 -23.49 25.02 -41.59
N ASN A 118 -23.84 25.65 -40.46
CA ASN A 118 -25.15 26.28 -40.26
C ASN A 118 -25.01 27.80 -40.15
#